data_AF-A0A7S3G580-F1
#
_entry.id   AF-A0A7S3G580-F1
#
_cell.length_a   1.000
_cell.length_b   1.000
_cell.length_c   1.000
_cell.angle_alpha   90.00
_cell.angle_beta   90.00
_cell.angle_gamma   90.00
#
_symmetry.space_group_name_H-M   'P 1'
#
loop_
_entity.id
_entity.type
_entity.pdbx_description
1 polymer ?
#
loop_
_entity_poly.entity_id
_entity_poly.type
_entity_poly.pdbx_seq_one_letter_code
_entity_poly.pdbx_strand_id
1 'polypeptide(L)'
;DGAEQAKTNKLFSKLAAIMSASKRGEGNDAFIRVNAIRLLYFINGTDAAGEQVNKKEKELLRMVDGLKKGPLRVAGVVQSSLFDEIDRSTTGDIPLIVMGYIFLSIFLLFACGGYRGHSMSDTRYSRSKLAMLELLCVGMATGCSFGTLGWMGFGFSSMAGLAPFLLVGVGVDDMFVLLRSLDRVDEQAQ
;
A
#
# COMPACT_ATOMS: atom_id res chain seq x y z
N ASP A 1 10.28 29.43 -33.48
CA ASP A 1 9.05 30.13 -33.04
C ASP A 1 7.79 29.28 -33.09
N GLY A 2 7.43 28.62 -34.20
CA GLY A 2 6.17 27.84 -34.27
C GLY A 2 6.08 26.58 -33.38
N ALA A 3 7.21 25.91 -33.11
CA ALA A 3 7.24 24.69 -32.27
C ALA A 3 7.09 24.98 -30.76
N GLU A 4 7.53 26.15 -30.32
CA GLU A 4 7.44 26.59 -28.93
C GLU A 4 6.02 27.05 -28.61
N GLN A 5 5.40 27.84 -29.50
CA GLN A 5 3.98 28.20 -29.45
C GLN A 5 3.05 26.99 -29.49
N ALA A 6 3.38 25.94 -30.26
CA ALA A 6 2.61 24.71 -30.28
C ALA A 6 2.70 23.96 -28.94
N LYS A 7 3.86 23.99 -28.26
CA LYS A 7 4.03 23.42 -26.91
C LYS A 7 3.24 24.20 -25.86
N THR A 8 3.28 25.52 -25.88
CA THR A 8 2.51 26.37 -24.95
C THR A 8 1.01 26.17 -25.16
N ASN A 9 0.52 26.16 -26.41
CA ASN A 9 -0.90 25.91 -26.70
C ASN A 9 -1.36 24.53 -26.22
N LYS A 10 -0.51 23.51 -26.32
CA LYS A 10 -0.80 22.16 -25.80
C LYS A 10 -0.81 22.14 -24.26
N LEU A 11 -0.01 22.99 -23.63
CA LEU A 11 0.06 23.16 -22.17
C LEU A 11 -1.17 23.91 -21.64
N PHE A 12 -1.60 24.96 -22.34
CA PHE A 12 -2.83 25.72 -22.05
C PHE A 12 -4.10 24.88 -22.27
N SER A 13 -4.14 24.06 -23.33
CA SER A 13 -5.20 23.08 -23.55
C SER A 13 -5.30 22.06 -22.40
N LYS A 14 -4.16 21.56 -21.91
CA LYS A 14 -4.10 20.69 -20.74
C LYS A 14 -4.50 21.40 -19.44
N LEU A 15 -4.15 22.68 -19.29
CA LEU A 15 -4.58 23.54 -18.18
C LEU A 15 -6.10 23.79 -18.21
N ALA A 16 -6.68 24.03 -19.38
CA ALA A 16 -8.12 24.17 -19.58
C ALA A 16 -8.88 22.86 -19.29
N ALA A 17 -8.29 21.71 -19.62
CA ALA A 17 -8.81 20.40 -19.25
C ALA A 17 -8.72 20.13 -17.73
N ILE A 18 -7.80 20.79 -17.00
CA ILE A 18 -7.74 20.76 -15.54
C ILE A 18 -8.75 21.74 -14.91
N MET A 19 -9.14 22.79 -15.62
CA MET A 19 -10.21 23.74 -15.25
C MET A 19 -11.61 23.27 -15.71
N SER A 20 -11.84 21.95 -15.78
CA SER A 20 -12.90 21.21 -16.51
C SER A 20 -14.38 21.54 -16.22
N ALA A 21 -14.69 22.62 -15.51
CA ALA A 21 -16.05 23.11 -15.30
C ALA A 21 -16.19 24.58 -15.72
N SER A 22 -15.43 25.01 -16.74
CA SER A 22 -15.54 26.35 -17.28
C SER A 22 -16.60 26.44 -18.39
N LYS A 23 -17.62 27.28 -18.18
CA LYS A 23 -18.66 27.52 -19.20
C LYS A 23 -18.12 28.55 -20.21
N ARG A 24 -17.96 28.13 -21.46
CA ARG A 24 -17.55 29.00 -22.59
C ARG A 24 -18.77 29.74 -23.13
N GLY A 25 -18.62 31.01 -23.49
CA GLY A 25 -19.69 31.79 -24.12
C GLY A 25 -19.84 31.46 -25.60
N GLU A 26 -21.08 31.33 -26.08
CA GLU A 26 -21.35 31.32 -27.52
C GLU A 26 -20.99 32.69 -28.10
N GLY A 27 -19.99 32.73 -28.99
CA GLY A 27 -19.63 33.91 -29.79
C GLY A 27 -18.38 34.69 -29.36
N ASN A 28 -17.70 34.31 -28.28
CA ASN A 28 -16.42 34.92 -27.91
C ASN A 28 -15.52 33.88 -27.24
N ASP A 29 -14.23 33.86 -27.60
CA ASP A 29 -13.23 32.94 -27.03
C ASP A 29 -12.91 33.18 -25.54
N ALA A 30 -13.66 34.09 -24.90
CA ALA A 30 -13.57 34.39 -23.48
C ALA A 30 -14.29 33.35 -22.61
N PHE A 31 -13.60 32.88 -21.57
CA PHE A 31 -14.16 32.02 -20.54
C PHE A 31 -15.09 32.85 -19.63
N ILE A 32 -16.36 32.44 -19.49
CA ILE A 32 -17.37 33.24 -18.76
C ILE A 32 -17.47 32.83 -17.28
N ARG A 33 -17.20 31.56 -16.95
CA ARG A 33 -17.22 31.05 -15.57
C ARG A 33 -16.15 30.00 -15.36
N VAL A 34 -15.52 29.96 -14.19
CA VAL A 34 -14.55 28.93 -13.78
C VAL A 34 -14.97 28.42 -12.41
N ASN A 35 -15.16 27.10 -12.27
CA ASN A 35 -15.67 26.49 -11.05
C ASN A 35 -14.56 26.10 -10.05
N ALA A 36 -13.31 25.93 -10.54
CA ALA A 36 -12.16 25.57 -9.71
C ALA A 36 -10.85 26.11 -10.31
N ILE A 37 -9.94 26.51 -9.43
CA ILE A 37 -8.59 26.95 -9.78
C ILE A 37 -7.60 25.97 -9.14
N ARG A 38 -6.62 25.50 -9.91
CA ARG A 38 -5.52 24.66 -9.42
C ARG A 38 -4.20 25.41 -9.58
N LEU A 39 -3.48 25.57 -8.48
CA LEU A 39 -2.13 26.11 -8.45
C LEU A 39 -1.15 24.95 -8.29
N LEU A 40 -0.13 24.88 -9.15
CA LEU A 40 0.90 23.85 -9.13
C LEU A 40 2.25 24.54 -8.91
N TYR A 41 2.95 24.13 -7.86
CA TYR A 41 4.28 24.64 -7.52
C TYR A 41 5.29 23.51 -7.69
N PHE A 42 6.38 23.79 -8.41
CA PHE A 42 7.49 22.86 -8.57
C PHE A 42 8.64 23.31 -7.68
N ILE A 43 9.07 22.42 -6.78
CA ILE A 43 10.19 22.66 -5.87
C ILE A 43 11.35 21.78 -6.33
N ASN A 44 12.54 22.35 -6.47
CA ASN A 44 13.72 21.60 -6.86
C ASN A 44 14.31 20.89 -5.62
N GLY A 45 14.30 19.57 -5.62
CA GLY A 45 14.75 18.76 -4.49
C GLY A 45 16.22 18.36 -4.65
N THR A 46 17.12 19.05 -3.95
CA THR A 46 18.47 18.53 -3.67
C THR A 46 18.45 17.73 -2.37
N ASP A 47 19.06 16.54 -2.33
CA ASP A 47 19.00 15.61 -1.19
C ASP A 47 19.40 16.24 0.16
N ALA A 48 20.37 17.15 0.16
CA ALA A 48 20.82 17.87 1.36
C ALA A 48 19.78 18.89 1.91
N ALA A 49 18.74 19.21 1.14
CA ALA A 49 17.70 20.16 1.50
C ALA A 49 16.37 19.49 1.92
N GLY A 50 16.29 18.16 1.93
CA GLY A 50 15.03 17.42 2.14
C GLY A 50 14.28 17.80 3.43
N GLU A 51 14.99 17.97 4.55
CA GLU A 51 14.36 18.36 5.81
C GLU A 51 13.83 19.81 5.78
N GLN A 52 14.54 20.71 5.10
CA GLN A 52 14.09 22.10 4.94
C GLN A 52 12.90 22.20 3.99
N VAL A 53 12.86 21.37 2.96
CA VAL A 53 11.71 21.26 2.05
C VAL A 53 10.48 20.77 2.83
N ASN A 54 10.61 19.73 3.65
CA ASN A 54 9.50 19.24 4.48
C ASN A 54 8.95 20.30 5.45
N LYS A 55 9.83 21.12 6.05
CA LYS A 55 9.38 22.22 6.93
C LYS A 55 8.58 23.27 6.16
N LYS A 56 9.05 23.68 4.97
CA LYS A 56 8.35 24.62 4.09
C LYS A 56 7.02 24.06 3.57
N GLU A 57 6.98 22.78 3.21
CA GLU A 57 5.74 22.12 2.79
C GLU A 57 4.70 22.10 3.92
N LYS A 58 5.11 21.80 5.16
CA LYS A 58 4.22 21.84 6.33
C LYS A 58 3.74 23.25 6.65
N GLU A 59 4.58 24.26 6.47
CA GLU A 59 4.18 25.67 6.63
C GLU A 59 3.14 26.09 5.56
N LEU A 60 3.36 25.70 4.31
CA LEU A 60 2.43 25.97 3.21
C LEU A 60 1.07 25.31 3.48
N LEU A 61 1.05 24.07 3.97
CA LEU A 61 -0.20 23.42 4.38
C LEU A 61 -0.93 24.18 5.49
N ARG A 62 -0.21 24.71 6.49
CA ARG A 62 -0.80 25.53 7.56
C ARG A 62 -1.43 26.81 7.02
N MET A 63 -0.77 27.47 6.06
CA MET A 63 -1.33 28.65 5.40
C MET A 63 -2.62 28.28 4.65
N VAL A 64 -2.62 27.16 3.92
CA VAL A 64 -3.80 26.67 3.20
C VAL A 64 -4.95 26.30 4.14
N ASP A 65 -4.66 25.66 5.28
CA ASP A 65 -5.67 25.35 6.30
C ASP A 65 -6.26 26.62 6.94
N GLY A 66 -5.47 27.67 7.11
CA GLY A 66 -5.96 28.98 7.53
C GLY A 66 -7.00 29.58 6.56
N LEU A 67 -6.82 29.34 5.26
CA LEU A 67 -7.72 29.82 4.20
C LEU A 67 -9.03 29.03 4.09
N LYS A 68 -9.14 27.84 4.71
CA LYS A 68 -10.37 27.01 4.69
C LYS A 68 -11.56 27.64 5.41
N LYS A 69 -11.37 28.72 6.18
CA LYS A 69 -12.42 29.38 6.97
C LYS A 69 -13.33 30.32 6.19
N GLY A 70 -13.04 30.58 4.90
CA GLY A 70 -13.83 31.47 4.05
C GLY A 70 -14.96 30.75 3.28
N PRO A 71 -15.74 31.48 2.46
CA PRO A 71 -16.75 30.90 1.56
C PRO A 71 -16.14 30.07 0.41
N LEU A 72 -14.81 30.05 0.28
CA LEU A 72 -14.07 29.34 -0.74
C LEU A 72 -13.56 27.99 -0.20
N ARG A 73 -13.89 26.89 -0.88
CA ARG A 73 -13.39 25.55 -0.52
C ARG A 73 -11.96 25.39 -1.06
N VAL A 74 -10.97 25.52 -0.18
CA VAL A 74 -9.55 25.37 -0.53
C VAL A 74 -9.04 24.00 -0.08
N ALA A 75 -8.31 23.32 -0.95
CA ALA A 75 -7.61 22.07 -0.65
C ALA A 75 -6.16 22.20 -1.11
N GLY A 76 -5.22 21.80 -0.24
CA GLY A 76 -3.79 21.75 -0.52
C GLY A 76 -3.29 20.32 -0.40
N VAL A 77 -2.43 19.91 -1.33
CA VAL A 77 -1.74 18.61 -1.31
C VAL A 77 -0.27 18.89 -1.57
N VAL A 78 0.61 18.31 -0.76
CA VAL A 78 2.06 18.36 -0.91
C VAL A 78 2.63 16.94 -0.88
N GLN A 79 3.84 16.75 -1.38
CA GLN A 79 4.41 15.41 -1.53
C GLN A 79 4.63 14.73 -0.17
N SER A 80 5.17 15.46 0.82
CA SER A 80 5.37 14.93 2.17
C SER A 80 4.07 14.50 2.86
N SER A 81 2.96 15.20 2.61
CA SER A 81 1.67 14.87 3.22
C SER A 81 1.09 13.54 2.76
N LEU A 82 1.42 13.12 1.53
CA LEU A 82 1.00 11.81 1.03
C LEU A 82 1.71 10.70 1.77
N PHE A 83 3.02 10.83 1.99
CA PHE A 83 3.79 9.85 2.75
C PHE A 83 3.40 9.84 4.23
N ASP A 84 3.23 11.02 4.86
CA ASP A 84 2.76 11.13 6.25
C ASP A 84 1.36 10.46 6.41
N GLU A 85 0.47 10.63 5.43
CA GLU A 85 -0.87 10.02 5.48
C GLU A 85 -0.85 8.51 5.23
N ILE A 86 0.02 8.02 4.33
CA ILE A 86 0.25 6.59 4.12
C ILE A 86 0.83 5.94 5.37
N ASP A 87 1.81 6.57 6.02
CA ASP A 87 2.40 6.07 7.25
C ASP A 87 1.36 6.04 8.37
N ARG A 88 0.53 7.08 8.48
CA ARG A 88 -0.56 7.17 9.46
C ARG A 88 -1.63 6.10 9.24
N SER A 89 -2.07 5.89 8.00
CA SER A 89 -3.06 4.87 7.68
C SER A 89 -2.49 3.47 7.93
N THR A 90 -1.28 3.20 7.43
CA THR A 90 -0.63 1.90 7.58
C THR A 90 -0.39 1.56 9.05
N THR A 91 0.11 2.52 9.85
CA THR A 91 0.35 2.31 11.29
C THR A 91 -0.95 2.06 12.05
N GLY A 92 -2.04 2.72 11.66
CA GLY A 92 -3.37 2.47 12.21
C GLY A 92 -3.89 1.06 11.93
N ASP A 93 -3.48 0.46 10.80
CA ASP A 93 -3.93 -0.86 10.36
C ASP A 93 -3.09 -2.02 10.92
N ILE A 94 -1.87 -1.77 11.43
CA ILE A 94 -1.00 -2.78 12.07
C ILE A 94 -1.74 -3.70 13.05
N PRO A 95 -2.51 -3.21 14.05
CA PRO A 95 -3.21 -4.10 14.98
C PRO A 95 -4.22 -5.01 14.29
N LEU A 96 -4.88 -4.53 13.24
CA LEU A 96 -5.84 -5.31 12.47
C LEU A 96 -5.14 -6.42 11.68
N ILE A 97 -3.96 -6.12 11.11
CA ILE A 97 -3.11 -7.08 10.40
C ILE A 97 -2.63 -8.18 11.35
N VAL A 98 -2.21 -7.83 12.56
CA VAL A 98 -1.79 -8.81 13.59
C VAL A 98 -2.95 -9.74 13.97
N MET A 99 -4.15 -9.19 14.15
CA MET A 99 -5.34 -10.01 14.40
C MET A 99 -5.65 -10.92 13.21
N GLY A 100 -5.57 -10.40 11.97
CA GLY A 100 -5.73 -11.18 10.75
C GLY A 100 -4.74 -12.34 10.65
N TYR A 101 -3.48 -12.11 11.03
CA TYR A 101 -2.46 -13.16 11.10
C TYR A 101 -2.84 -14.29 12.07
N ILE A 102 -3.32 -13.95 13.27
CA ILE A 102 -3.76 -14.94 14.27
C ILE A 102 -4.94 -15.74 13.74
N PHE A 103 -5.96 -15.07 13.18
CA PHE A 103 -7.13 -15.75 12.62
C PHE A 103 -6.77 -16.65 11.43
N LEU A 104 -5.90 -16.20 10.53
CA LEU A 104 -5.43 -16.98 9.39
C LEU A 104 -4.66 -18.22 9.85
N SER A 105 -3.79 -18.06 10.85
CA SER A 105 -3.03 -19.17 11.47
C SER A 105 -3.98 -20.22 12.06
N ILE A 106 -4.99 -19.79 12.83
CA ILE A 106 -5.99 -20.69 13.42
C ILE A 106 -6.80 -21.37 12.32
N PHE A 107 -7.26 -20.62 11.33
CA PHE A 107 -7.98 -21.17 10.17
C PHE A 107 -7.16 -22.24 9.48
N LEU A 108 -5.86 -22.02 9.28
CA LEU A 108 -4.96 -23.00 8.67
C LEU A 108 -4.89 -24.31 9.44
N LEU A 109 -4.74 -24.22 10.77
CA LEU A 109 -4.72 -25.39 11.65
C LEU A 109 -6.03 -26.18 11.56
N PHE A 110 -7.18 -25.50 11.50
CA PHE A 110 -8.48 -26.14 11.34
C PHE A 110 -8.69 -26.74 9.94
N ALA A 111 -8.28 -26.01 8.89
CA ALA A 111 -8.41 -26.46 7.50
C ALA A 111 -7.61 -27.73 7.25
N CYS A 112 -6.39 -27.81 7.78
CA CYS A 112 -5.51 -28.99 7.70
C CYS A 112 -5.91 -30.11 8.65
N GLY A 113 -6.49 -29.76 9.81
CA GLY A 113 -6.98 -30.73 10.80
C GLY A 113 -8.14 -31.59 10.32
N GLY A 114 -8.87 -31.15 9.28
CA GLY A 114 -9.74 -31.96 8.43
C GLY A 114 -10.74 -32.91 9.13
N TYR A 115 -11.99 -32.44 9.28
CA TYR A 115 -13.21 -33.23 9.55
C TYR A 115 -13.66 -34.10 8.34
N ARG A 116 -12.73 -34.77 7.64
CA ARG A 116 -13.10 -35.73 6.59
C ARG A 116 -13.02 -37.15 7.15
N GLY A 117 -14.20 -37.74 7.30
CA GLY A 117 -14.41 -39.10 7.75
C GLY A 117 -13.64 -40.11 6.90
N HIS A 118 -13.25 -41.20 7.57
CA HIS A 118 -12.88 -42.48 6.98
C HIS A 118 -11.46 -42.63 6.37
N SER A 119 -10.41 -42.39 7.16
CA SER A 119 -9.23 -43.28 7.19
C SER A 119 -8.42 -43.04 8.46
N MET A 120 -7.94 -44.13 9.07
CA MET A 120 -7.47 -44.18 10.46
C MET A 120 -6.04 -43.63 10.65
N SER A 121 -5.94 -42.79 11.69
CA SER A 121 -4.82 -42.58 12.63
C SER A 121 -3.45 -41.99 12.21
N ASP A 122 -2.86 -42.22 11.03
CA ASP A 122 -1.48 -41.74 10.79
C ASP A 122 -1.39 -40.45 9.94
N THR A 123 -2.10 -40.40 8.80
CA THR A 123 -2.08 -39.26 7.88
C THR A 123 -2.56 -37.95 8.51
N ARG A 124 -3.53 -37.99 9.45
CA ARG A 124 -4.06 -36.77 10.10
C ARG A 124 -3.03 -36.07 10.97
N TYR A 125 -2.15 -36.84 11.62
CA TYR A 125 -1.09 -36.30 12.47
C TYR A 125 0.01 -35.67 11.62
N SER A 126 0.31 -36.25 10.44
CA SER A 126 1.25 -35.70 9.48
C SER A 126 0.79 -34.35 8.90
N ARG A 127 -0.50 -34.23 8.53
CA ARG A 127 -1.07 -32.98 7.96
C ARG A 127 -1.06 -31.81 8.95
N SER A 128 -1.45 -32.04 10.21
CA SER A 128 -1.45 -30.98 11.22
C SER A 128 -0.04 -30.52 11.57
N LYS A 129 0.93 -31.43 11.65
CA LYS A 129 2.35 -31.09 11.85
C LYS A 129 2.92 -30.30 10.69
N LEU A 130 2.57 -30.66 9.46
CA LEU A 130 3.02 -29.95 8.26
C LEU A 130 2.57 -28.49 8.31
N ALA A 131 1.30 -28.24 8.64
CA ALA A 131 0.77 -26.88 8.79
C ALA A 131 1.45 -26.08 9.93
N MET A 132 1.73 -26.71 11.07
CA MET A 132 2.45 -26.06 12.17
C MET A 132 3.91 -25.75 11.80
N LEU A 133 4.59 -26.68 11.13
CA LEU A 133 5.99 -26.52 10.72
C LEU A 133 6.14 -25.40 9.71
N GLU A 134 5.21 -25.29 8.77
CA GLU A 134 5.22 -24.23 7.77
C GLU A 134 4.96 -22.86 8.40
N LEU A 135 3.93 -22.71 9.23
CA LEU A 135 3.66 -21.45 9.91
C LEU A 135 4.88 -20.98 10.72
N LEU A 136 5.55 -21.93 11.39
CA LEU A 136 6.77 -21.67 12.13
C LEU A 136 7.93 -21.28 11.20
N CYS A 137 8.08 -21.96 10.07
CA CYS A 137 9.12 -21.69 9.07
C CYS A 137 8.97 -20.28 8.48
N VAL A 138 7.76 -19.90 8.04
CA VAL A 138 7.45 -18.57 7.50
C VAL A 138 7.70 -17.50 8.55
N GLY A 139 7.27 -17.72 9.79
CA GLY A 139 7.51 -16.80 10.91
C GLY A 139 8.99 -16.58 11.19
N MET A 140 9.78 -17.66 11.29
CA MET A 140 11.23 -17.57 11.50
C MET A 140 11.96 -16.94 10.32
N ALA A 141 11.59 -17.28 9.08
CA ALA A 141 12.18 -16.70 7.86
C ALA A 141 11.93 -15.19 7.79
N THR A 142 10.70 -14.76 8.11
CA THR A 142 10.33 -13.34 8.17
C THR A 142 11.15 -12.63 9.25
N GLY A 143 11.16 -13.17 10.47
CA GLY A 143 11.92 -12.60 11.59
C GLY A 143 13.42 -12.51 11.31
N CYS A 144 14.01 -13.54 10.71
CA CYS A 144 15.43 -13.54 10.32
C CYS A 144 15.71 -12.50 9.23
N SER A 145 14.83 -12.36 8.24
CA SER A 145 14.99 -11.36 7.17
C SER A 145 14.95 -9.93 7.71
N PHE A 146 13.94 -9.60 8.52
CA PHE A 146 13.86 -8.28 9.15
C PHE A 146 15.00 -8.05 10.15
N GLY A 147 15.38 -9.07 10.94
CA GLY A 147 16.46 -8.97 11.91
C GLY A 147 17.83 -8.75 11.26
N THR A 148 18.13 -9.47 10.18
CA THR A 148 19.39 -9.32 9.43
C THR A 148 19.48 -7.98 8.71
N LEU A 149 18.39 -7.55 8.05
CA LEU A 149 18.33 -6.23 7.40
C LEU A 149 18.44 -5.09 8.43
N GLY A 150 17.80 -5.23 9.58
CA GLY A 150 17.93 -4.27 10.68
C GLY A 150 19.36 -4.22 11.23
N TRP A 151 20.03 -5.37 11.35
CA TRP A 151 21.43 -5.44 11.77
C TRP A 151 22.39 -4.80 10.77
N MET A 152 22.10 -4.88 9.48
CA MET A 152 22.85 -4.20 8.41
C MET A 152 22.57 -2.69 8.34
N GLY A 153 21.68 -2.16 9.18
CA GLY A 153 21.38 -0.73 9.25
C GLY A 153 20.37 -0.23 8.22
N PHE A 154 19.58 -1.12 7.61
CA PHE A 154 18.50 -0.70 6.72
C PHE A 154 17.31 -0.13 7.52
N GLY A 155 16.82 1.03 7.10
CA GLY A 155 15.60 1.62 7.64
C GLY A 155 14.36 0.95 7.07
N PHE A 156 13.36 0.70 7.92
CA PHE A 156 12.07 0.15 7.51
C PHE A 156 11.02 1.25 7.38
N SER A 157 10.25 1.21 6.29
CA SER A 157 9.06 2.05 6.14
C SER A 157 7.86 1.41 6.85
N SER A 158 6.83 2.20 7.16
CA SER A 158 5.60 1.68 7.78
C SER A 158 4.92 0.62 6.89
N MET A 159 5.06 0.76 5.56
CA MET A 159 4.59 -0.22 4.57
C MET A 159 5.24 -1.59 4.73
N ALA A 160 6.48 -1.67 5.22
CA ALA A 160 7.15 -2.94 5.47
C ALA A 160 6.41 -3.80 6.51
N GLY A 161 5.60 -3.18 7.38
CA GLY A 161 4.72 -3.89 8.32
C GLY A 161 3.65 -4.78 7.67
N LEU A 162 3.37 -4.61 6.37
CA LEU A 162 2.46 -5.46 5.61
C LEU A 162 3.13 -6.76 5.12
N ALA A 163 4.46 -6.83 5.08
CA ALA A 163 5.17 -7.96 4.50
C ALA A 163 4.91 -9.29 5.21
N PRO A 164 4.85 -9.38 6.57
CA PRO A 164 4.54 -10.63 7.25
C PRO A 164 3.19 -11.23 6.86
N PHE A 165 2.18 -10.37 6.63
CA PHE A 165 0.86 -10.82 6.19
C PHE A 165 0.90 -11.41 4.76
N LEU A 166 1.61 -10.75 3.85
CA LEU A 166 1.80 -11.23 2.48
C LEU A 166 2.59 -12.54 2.44
N LEU A 167 3.63 -12.66 3.25
CA LEU A 167 4.48 -13.85 3.34
C LEU A 167 3.72 -15.08 3.82
N VAL A 168 2.79 -14.92 4.78
CA VAL A 168 1.90 -16.03 5.16
C VAL A 168 0.99 -16.43 4.02
N GLY A 169 0.44 -15.48 3.26
CA GLY A 169 -0.39 -15.79 2.09
C GLY A 169 0.32 -16.70 1.08
N VAL A 170 1.61 -16.45 0.84
CA VAL A 170 2.46 -17.32 0.00
C VAL A 170 2.71 -18.66 0.70
N GLY A 171 3.04 -18.65 1.99
CA GLY A 171 3.26 -19.88 2.77
C GLY A 171 2.05 -20.81 2.73
N VAL A 172 0.83 -20.28 2.86
CA VAL A 172 -0.41 -21.08 2.77
C VAL A 172 -0.56 -21.78 1.41
N ASP A 173 -0.13 -21.16 0.32
CA ASP A 173 -0.18 -21.77 -1.02
C ASP A 173 0.77 -22.98 -1.10
N ASP A 174 1.99 -22.82 -0.60
CA ASP A 174 2.99 -23.89 -0.51
C ASP A 174 2.44 -25.07 0.33
N MET A 175 1.71 -24.79 1.41
CA MET A 175 1.08 -25.80 2.25
C MET A 175 0.14 -26.70 1.47
N PHE A 176 -0.73 -26.11 0.66
CA PHE A 176 -1.74 -26.85 -0.08
C PHE A 176 -1.10 -27.70 -1.17
N VAL A 177 -0.01 -27.23 -1.77
CA VAL A 177 0.80 -28.02 -2.70
C VAL A 177 1.42 -29.22 -1.98
N LEU A 178 2.05 -29.00 -0.82
CA LEU A 178 2.67 -30.07 -0.04
C LEU A 178 1.65 -31.10 0.46
N LEU A 179 0.47 -30.66 0.94
CA LEU A 179 -0.61 -31.55 1.36
C LEU A 179 -1.11 -32.43 0.21
N ARG A 180 -1.30 -31.87 -0.99
CA ARG A 180 -1.69 -32.65 -2.17
C ARG A 180 -0.61 -33.66 -2.58
N SER A 181 0.66 -33.30 -2.41
CA SER A 181 1.76 -34.22 -2.70
C SER A 181 1.80 -35.37 -1.69
N LEU A 182 1.53 -35.07 -0.41
CA LEU A 182 1.45 -36.07 0.66
C LEU A 182 0.29 -37.04 0.41
N ASP A 183 -0.89 -36.52 0.02
CA ASP A 183 -2.06 -37.34 -0.28
C ASP A 183 -1.79 -38.32 -1.45
N ARG A 184 -1.04 -37.88 -2.47
CA ARG A 184 -0.65 -38.76 -3.60
C ARG A 184 0.30 -39.87 -3.18
N VAL A 185 1.23 -39.59 -2.26
CA VAL A 185 2.18 -40.59 -1.76
C VAL A 185 1.45 -41.62 -0.90
N ASP A 186 0.52 -41.18 -0.05
CA ASP A 186 -0.30 -42.08 0.76
C ASP A 186 -1.18 -43.00 -0.12
N GLU A 187 -1.75 -42.48 -1.21
CA GLU A 187 -2.51 -43.28 -2.19
C GLU A 187 -1.65 -44.31 -2.93
N GLN A 188 -0.36 -44.03 -3.17
CA GLN A 188 0.56 -44.97 -3.81
C GLN A 188 1.13 -46.02 -2.86
N ALA A 189 1.06 -45.76 -1.55
CA ALA A 189 1.56 -46.65 -0.51
C ALA A 189 0.50 -47.68 -0.03
N GLN A 190 -0.77 -47.50 -0.40
CA GLN A 190 -1.88 -48.43 -0.18
C GLN A 190 -2.10 -49.38 -1.36
#